data_AF-A0AA38G6E6-F1
#
_entry.id   AF-A0AA38G6E6-F1
#
_cell.length_a   1.000
_cell.length_b   1.000
_cell.length_c   1.000
_cell.angle_alpha   90.00
_cell.angle_beta   90.00
_cell.angle_gamma   90.00
#
_symmetry.space_group_name_H-M   'P 1'
#
loop_
_entity.id
_entity.type
_entity.pdbx_description
1 polymer ?
#
loop_
_entity_poly.entity_id
_entity_poly.type
_entity_poly.pdbx_seq_one_letter_code
_entity_poly.pdbx_strand_id
1 'polypeptide(L)'
;FVDCPLWPFLLLNHDNGVWNGLALGEYLTSLDKRIRLEMERVCNLALNDTQYRRMLWHSKNIGDVYQLCFLRLQSYRNLAIYDSSSNSTPMW
;
A
#
# COMPACT_ATOMS: atom_id res chain seq x y z
N PHE A 1 0.76 8.05 19.94
CA PHE A 1 -0.02 8.06 18.69
C PHE A 1 0.93 8.47 17.59
N VAL A 2 1.47 7.51 16.84
CA VAL A 2 2.38 7.79 15.72
C VAL A 2 1.47 8.13 14.54
N ASP A 3 1.53 9.38 14.08
CA ASP A 3 0.88 9.84 12.86
C ASP A 3 1.29 8.88 11.73
N CYS A 4 0.35 8.07 11.27
CA CYS A 4 0.61 7.18 10.16
C CYS A 4 0.71 8.08 8.91
N PRO A 5 1.87 8.13 8.23
CA PRO A 5 2.08 9.03 7.08
C PRO A 5 1.17 8.71 5.88
N LEU A 6 0.32 7.68 6.01
CA LEU A 6 -0.60 7.20 4.98
C LEU A 6 -1.97 7.88 5.01
N TRP A 7 -2.30 8.67 6.04
CA TRP A 7 -3.60 9.34 6.16
C TRP A 7 -4.01 10.23 4.98
N PRO A 8 -3.10 10.98 4.32
CA PRO A 8 -3.46 11.79 3.16
C PRO A 8 -3.98 10.94 1.98
N PHE A 9 -3.53 9.68 1.89
CA PHE A 9 -3.89 8.77 0.81
C PHE A 9 -5.22 8.05 1.05
N LEU A 10 -5.57 7.81 2.31
CA LEU A 10 -6.77 7.08 2.72
C LEU A 10 -8.06 7.94 2.67
N LEU A 11 -7.93 9.27 2.62
CA LEU A 11 -9.08 10.18 2.52
C LEU A 11 -9.67 10.29 1.11
N LEU A 12 -8.98 9.79 0.09
CA LEU A 12 -9.35 10.00 -1.33
C LEU A 12 -10.36 8.98 -1.88
N ASN A 13 -10.77 7.97 -1.11
CA ASN A 13 -11.44 6.81 -1.70
C ASN A 13 -12.43 6.12 -0.74
N HIS A 14 -13.27 6.92 -0.08
CA HIS A 14 -14.23 6.46 0.93
C HIS A 14 -15.64 6.28 0.36
N ASP A 15 -15.78 5.54 -0.74
CA ASP A 15 -17.08 5.08 -1.23
C ASP A 15 -17.21 3.57 -0.99
N ASN A 16 -18.17 3.18 -0.15
CA ASN A 16 -18.71 1.82 0.06
C ASN A 16 -17.95 0.80 0.94
N GLY A 17 -17.08 1.24 1.87
CA GLY A 17 -16.70 0.42 3.02
C GLY A 17 -15.74 -0.76 2.77
N VAL A 18 -15.36 -1.01 1.52
CA VAL A 18 -14.25 -1.90 1.15
C VAL A 18 -13.43 -1.21 0.07
N TRP A 19 -12.33 -0.58 0.47
CA TRP A 19 -11.35 -0.09 -0.49
C TRP A 19 -10.43 -1.24 -0.90
N ASN A 20 -10.65 -1.78 -2.10
CA ASN A 20 -9.65 -2.61 -2.77
C ASN A 20 -8.61 -1.64 -3.31
N GLY A 21 -7.53 -1.52 -2.56
CA GLY A 21 -6.49 -0.56 -2.80
C GLY A 21 -5.52 -0.93 -3.90
N LEU A 22 -4.32 -0.35 -3.76
CA LEU A 22 -3.21 -0.49 -4.68
C LEU A 22 -2.88 -1.94 -5.02
N ALA A 23 -3.11 -2.32 -6.28
CA ALA A 23 -2.63 -3.55 -6.87
C ALA A 23 -1.17 -3.41 -7.34
N LEU A 24 -0.54 -4.53 -7.68
CA LEU A 24 0.82 -4.57 -8.20
C LEU A 24 1.02 -3.58 -9.37
N GLY A 25 2.00 -2.68 -9.21
CA GLY A 25 2.35 -1.66 -10.20
C GLY A 25 1.43 -0.43 -10.19
N GLU A 26 0.37 -0.43 -9.38
CA GLU A 26 -0.37 0.77 -9.05
C GLU A 26 0.37 1.56 -7.98
N TYR A 27 0.13 2.87 -7.97
CA TYR A 27 0.72 3.77 -6.97
C TYR A 27 -0.24 4.92 -6.62
N LEU A 28 -0.14 5.38 -5.38
CA LEU A 28 -0.73 6.62 -4.92
C LEU A 28 0.38 7.66 -4.78
N THR A 29 0.06 8.90 -5.10
CA THR A 29 1.06 9.98 -5.12
C THR A 29 0.50 11.19 -4.38
N SER A 30 1.35 11.88 -3.61
CA SER A 30 0.99 13.12 -2.92
C SER A 30 0.58 14.21 -3.91
N LEU A 31 -0.15 15.22 -3.45
CA LEU A 31 -0.61 16.33 -4.31
C LEU A 31 0.54 17.05 -5.03
N ASP A 32 1.68 17.20 -4.37
CA ASP A 32 2.91 17.80 -4.91
C ASP A 32 3.78 16.81 -5.71
N LYS A 33 3.33 15.56 -5.83
CA LYS A 33 3.98 14.45 -6.51
C LYS A 33 5.33 14.01 -5.99
N ARG A 34 5.74 14.48 -4.80
CA ARG A 34 7.05 14.14 -4.21
C ARG A 34 7.08 12.79 -3.51
N ILE A 35 5.95 12.36 -2.97
CA ILE A 35 5.84 11.11 -2.23
C ILE A 35 4.96 10.14 -3.01
N ARG A 36 5.45 8.94 -3.23
CA ARG A 36 4.76 7.85 -3.93
C ARG A 36 4.67 6.63 -3.02
N LEU A 37 3.45 6.15 -2.78
CA LEU A 37 3.18 4.86 -2.15
C LEU A 37 2.86 3.86 -3.26
N GLU A 38 3.58 2.75 -3.33
CA GLU A 38 3.47 1.78 -4.42
C GLU A 38 3.46 0.35 -3.88
N MET A 39 2.61 -0.48 -4.47
CA MET A 39 2.70 -1.93 -4.29
C MET A 39 3.69 -2.47 -5.32
N GLU A 40 4.91 -2.75 -4.86
CA GLU A 40 5.98 -3.29 -5.68
C GLU A 40 5.84 -4.81 -5.86
N ARG A 41 6.72 -5.37 -6.69
CA ARG A 41 6.84 -6.83 -6.84
C ARG A 41 7.10 -7.47 -5.49
N VAL A 42 6.73 -8.74 -5.36
CA VAL A 42 6.99 -9.52 -4.14
C VAL A 42 6.20 -8.97 -2.93
N CYS A 43 5.07 -8.30 -3.20
CA CYS A 43 4.15 -7.82 -2.16
C CYS A 43 4.76 -6.80 -1.20
N ASN A 44 5.80 -6.10 -1.65
CA ASN A 44 6.46 -5.06 -0.88
C ASN A 44 5.73 -3.73 -1.08
N LEU A 45 5.18 -3.19 -0.01
CA LEU A 45 4.61 -1.84 -0.03
C LEU A 45 5.74 -0.85 0.24
N ALA A 46 6.04 0.01 -0.71
CA ALA A 46 7.14 0.98 -0.63
C ALA A 46 6.63 2.42 -0.62
N LEU A 47 7.26 3.24 0.22
CA LEU A 47 7.10 4.69 0.23
C LEU A 47 8.38 5.31 -0.32
N ASN A 48 8.25 5.98 -1.46
CA ASN A 48 9.36 6.53 -2.23
C ASN A 48 9.27 8.05 -2.29
N ASP A 49 10.43 8.69 -2.18
CA ASP A 49 10.65 10.09 -2.49
C ASP A 49 11.05 10.20 -3.97
N THR A 50 10.13 10.68 -4.80
CA THR A 50 10.31 10.74 -6.25
C THR A 50 11.30 11.82 -6.67
N GLN A 51 11.44 12.88 -5.86
CA GLN A 51 12.35 13.99 -6.14
C GLN A 51 13.80 13.55 -5.96
N TYR A 52 14.10 12.85 -4.86
CA TYR A 52 15.45 12.38 -4.54
C TYR A 52 15.69 10.92 -4.96
N ARG A 53 14.69 10.27 -5.56
CA ARG A 53 14.74 8.86 -6.03
C ARG A 53 15.22 7.89 -4.95
N ARG A 54 14.72 8.04 -3.73
CA ARG A 54 15.09 7.19 -2.60
C ARG A 54 13.89 6.57 -1.94
N MET A 55 14.06 5.34 -1.46
CA MET A 55 13.07 4.68 -0.61
C MET A 55 13.14 5.28 0.79
N LEU A 56 11.99 5.74 1.29
CA LEU A 56 11.85 6.29 2.64
C LEU A 56 11.44 5.20 3.64
N TRP A 57 10.59 4.27 3.21
CA TRP A 57 10.09 3.18 4.01
C TRP A 57 9.62 2.03 3.12
N HIS A 58 9.62 0.81 3.66
CA HIS A 58 9.00 -0.34 3.01
C HIS A 58 8.51 -1.36 4.03
N SER A 59 7.51 -2.16 3.67
CA SER A 59 6.92 -3.18 4.55
C SER A 59 7.83 -4.37 4.84
N LYS A 60 8.88 -4.59 4.02
CA LYS A 60 9.79 -5.76 4.12
C LYS A 60 9.06 -7.10 4.02
N ASN A 61 7.94 -7.14 3.30
CA ASN A 61 7.34 -8.41 2.95
C ASN A 61 8.24 -9.11 1.93
N ILE A 62 8.88 -10.20 2.36
CA ILE A 62 9.66 -11.09 1.51
C ILE A 62 8.72 -12.24 1.16
N GLY A 63 7.86 -12.04 0.16
CA GLY A 63 7.27 -13.18 -0.53
C GLY A 63 8.37 -13.94 -1.29
N ASP A 64 8.27 -15.26 -1.40
CA ASP A 64 9.26 -16.04 -2.17
C ASP A 64 8.95 -16.04 -3.69
N VAL A 65 7.81 -15.50 -4.11
CA VAL A 65 7.35 -15.57 -5.51
C VAL A 65 6.58 -14.30 -5.91
N TYR A 66 6.58 -13.99 -7.20
CA TYR A 66 5.72 -13.00 -7.85
C TYR A 66 4.23 -13.30 -7.62
N GLN A 67 3.72 -12.98 -6.44
CA GLN A 67 2.31 -13.05 -6.08
C GLN A 67 1.60 -11.76 -6.50
N LEU A 68 0.37 -11.89 -7.00
CA LEU A 68 -0.48 -10.74 -7.29
C LEU A 68 -1.00 -10.21 -5.95
N CYS A 69 -0.26 -9.28 -5.37
CA CYS A 69 -0.63 -8.67 -4.10
C CYS A 69 -1.37 -7.35 -4.29
N PHE A 70 -2.24 -7.06 -3.33
CA PHE A 70 -2.98 -5.81 -3.29
C PHE A 70 -3.13 -5.33 -1.85
N LEU A 71 -3.23 -4.01 -1.72
CA LEU A 71 -3.49 -3.34 -0.47
C LEU A 71 -5.00 -3.29 -0.23
N ARG A 72 -5.49 -3.51 0.99
CA ARG A 72 -6.91 -3.31 1.33
C ARG A 72 -7.03 -2.59 2.66
N LEU A 73 -7.88 -1.57 2.70
CA LEU A 73 -8.29 -0.94 3.95
C LEU A 73 -9.46 -1.74 4.54
N GLN A 74 -9.23 -2.40 5.67
CA GLN A 74 -10.24 -3.13 6.41
C GLN A 74 -11.08 -2.19 7.30
N SER A 75 -12.16 -2.72 7.88
CA SER A 75 -12.87 -2.09 8.99
C SER A 75 -11.88 -1.69 10.11
N TYR A 76 -12.17 -0.60 10.83
CA TYR A 76 -11.30 -0.04 11.88
C TYR A 76 -10.01 0.64 11.38
N ARG A 77 -9.95 1.02 10.09
CA ARG A 77 -8.82 1.76 9.50
C ARG A 77 -7.51 0.97 9.53
N ASN A 78 -7.61 -0.36 9.55
CA ASN A 78 -6.44 -1.22 9.42
C ASN A 78 -6.09 -1.38 7.94
N LEU A 79 -4.83 -1.17 7.60
CA LEU A 79 -4.34 -1.30 6.23
C LEU A 79 -3.54 -2.60 6.15
N ALA A 80 -4.01 -3.53 5.33
CA ALA A 80 -3.40 -4.85 5.23
C ALA A 80 -3.05 -5.19 3.79
N ILE A 81 -2.02 -6.02 3.63
CA ILE A 81 -1.57 -6.54 2.34
C ILE A 81 -2.14 -7.95 2.18
N TYR A 82 -2.72 -8.22 1.02
CA TYR A 82 -3.30 -9.52 0.67
C TYR A 82 -2.62 -10.10 -0.55
N ASP A 83 -2.43 -11.41 -0.55
CA ASP A 83 -2.19 -12.17 -1.78
C ASP A 83 -3.55 -12.51 -2.42
N SER A 84 -3.65 -12.30 -3.74
CA SER A 84 -4.75 -12.77 -4.59
C SER A 84 -5.18 -14.21 -4.37
N SER A 85 -4.25 -15.11 -3.99
CA SER A 85 -4.56 -16.52 -3.74
C SER A 85 -5.32 -16.72 -2.41
N SER A 86 -5.18 -15.77 -1.49
CA SER A 86 -5.62 -15.81 -0.11
C SER A 86 -6.36 -14.50 0.22
N ASN A 87 -7.51 -14.30 -0.44
CA ASN A 87 -8.35 -13.11 -0.25
C ASN A 87 -8.91 -12.93 1.18
N SER A 88 -8.72 -13.93 2.06
CA SER A 88 -9.22 -13.95 3.44
C SER A 88 -8.16 -13.68 4.50
N THR A 89 -6.88 -13.94 4.23
CA THR A 89 -5.82 -13.87 5.25
C THR A 89 -4.81 -12.80 4.87
N PRO A 90 -4.63 -11.76 5.70
CA PRO A 90 -3.64 -10.72 5.44
C PRO A 90 -2.22 -11.28 5.65
N MET A 91 -1.29 -10.81 4.83
CA MET A 91 0.15 -11.09 4.97
C MET A 91 0.81 -10.18 6.02
N TRP A 92 0.26 -8.98 6.18
CA TRP A 92 0.71 -7.94 7.10
C TRP A 92 -0.45 -6.97 7.37
#